data_AF-A0A662UTI4-F1
#
_entry.id   AF-A0A662UTI4-F1
#
_cell.length_a   1.000
_cell.length_b   1.000
_cell.length_c   1.000
_cell.angle_alpha   90.00
_cell.angle_beta   90.00
_cell.angle_gamma   90.00
#
_symmetry.space_group_name_H-M   'P 1'
#
loop_
_entity.id
_entity.type
_entity.pdbx_description
1 polymer ?
#
loop_
_entity_poly.entity_id
_entity_poly.type
_entity_poly.pdbx_seq_one_letter_code
_entity_poly.pdbx_strand_id
1 'polypeptide(L)' 'MAKYTTIRLSLKDKKRLEKLSKLMGSKSLAETLRYVLDIAEREFDKYRASLDSVLSALKYSRDIGETNAEDVDRYLYGEE' A
#
# COMPACT_ATOMS: atom_id res chain seq x y z
N MET A 1 15.59 11.44 -23.59
CA MET A 1 14.48 11.35 -24.56
C MET A 1 13.39 10.46 -23.96
N ALA A 2 12.19 10.99 -23.75
CA ALA A 2 11.06 10.17 -23.31
C ALA A 2 10.68 9.21 -24.46
N LYS A 3 11.17 7.97 -24.40
CA LYS A 3 10.82 6.91 -25.35
C LYS A 3 9.37 6.49 -25.09
N TYR A 4 8.46 6.98 -25.89
CA TYR A 4 7.10 6.47 -25.92
C TYR A 4 7.13 5.01 -26.38
N THR A 5 6.31 4.18 -25.73
CA THR A 5 6.18 2.76 -26.04
C THR A 5 4.73 2.47 -26.40
N THR A 6 4.52 1.73 -27.50
CA THR A 6 3.18 1.32 -27.92
C THR A 6 2.94 -0.12 -27.47
N ILE A 7 1.92 -0.32 -26.65
CA ILE A 7 1.46 -1.66 -26.25
C ILE A 7 0.15 -1.99 -26.96
N ARG A 8 0.01 -3.24 -27.39
CA ARG A 8 -1.27 -3.73 -27.92
C ARG A 8 -2.11 -4.25 -26.75
N LEU A 9 -3.33 -3.78 -26.67
CA LEU A 9 -4.30 -4.17 -25.65
C LEU A 9 -5.53 -4.77 -26.33
N SER A 10 -6.20 -5.70 -25.67
CA SER A 10 -7.48 -6.20 -26.15
C SER A 10 -8.53 -5.07 -26.13
N LEU A 11 -9.54 -5.16 -26.98
CA LEU A 11 -10.67 -4.22 -26.96
C LEU A 11 -11.39 -4.23 -25.61
N LYS A 12 -11.40 -5.37 -24.92
CA LYS A 12 -12.00 -5.51 -23.58
C LYS A 12 -11.22 -4.71 -22.55
N ASP A 13 -9.89 -4.80 -22.56
CA ASP A 13 -9.04 -4.09 -21.60
C ASP A 13 -9.03 -2.59 -21.85
N LYS A 14 -9.04 -2.17 -23.12
CA LYS A 14 -9.25 -0.76 -23.48
C LYS A 14 -10.54 -0.21 -22.87
N LYS A 15 -11.67 -0.92 -23.03
CA LYS A 15 -12.97 -0.52 -22.45
C LYS A 15 -12.93 -0.45 -20.92
N ARG A 16 -12.22 -1.37 -20.26
CA ARG A 16 -12.03 -1.34 -18.80
C ARG A 16 -11.23 -0.10 -18.39
N LEU A 17 -10.16 0.20 -19.12
CA LEU A 17 -9.32 1.38 -18.86
C LEU A 17 -10.09 2.68 -19.07
N GLU A 18 -10.95 2.77 -20.08
CA GLU A 18 -11.85 3.91 -20.31
C GLU A 18 -12.85 4.11 -19.16
N LYS A 19 -13.41 3.03 -18.62
CA LYS A 19 -14.29 3.10 -17.44
C LYS A 19 -13.53 3.64 -16.22
N LEU A 20 -12.33 3.13 -15.97
CA LEU A 20 -11.47 3.58 -14.87
C LEU A 20 -11.08 5.06 -15.04
N SER A 21 -10.73 5.47 -16.26
CA SER A 21 -10.39 6.86 -16.59
C SER A 21 -11.54 7.82 -16.24
N LYS A 22 -12.79 7.44 -16.56
CA LYS A 22 -13.98 8.23 -16.19
C LYS A 22 -14.18 8.30 -14.68
N LEU A 23 -14.03 7.18 -13.98
CA LEU A 23 -14.21 7.13 -12.52
C LEU A 23 -13.15 7.96 -11.78
N MET A 24 -11.93 7.98 -12.29
CA MET A 24 -10.81 8.69 -11.68
C MET A 24 -10.69 10.16 -12.14
N GLY A 25 -11.50 10.59 -13.11
CA GLY A 25 -11.41 11.94 -13.69
C GLY A 25 -10.08 12.23 -14.40
N SER A 26 -9.38 11.19 -14.90
CA SER A 26 -8.06 11.34 -15.50
C SER A 26 -8.11 12.03 -16.86
N LYS A 27 -7.08 12.81 -17.20
CA LYS A 27 -7.02 13.57 -18.46
C LYS A 27 -6.68 12.70 -19.66
N SER A 28 -6.11 11.51 -19.45
CA SER A 28 -5.75 10.56 -20.51
C SER A 28 -5.76 9.10 -20.06
N LEU A 29 -5.93 8.19 -21.01
CA LEU A 29 -5.79 6.74 -20.78
C LEU A 29 -4.39 6.35 -20.32
N ALA A 30 -3.35 7.08 -20.76
CA ALA A 30 -1.97 6.83 -20.34
C ALA A 30 -1.74 7.17 -18.87
N GLU A 31 -2.38 8.25 -18.39
CA GLU A 31 -2.36 8.64 -16.98
C GLU A 31 -3.09 7.62 -16.11
N THR A 32 -4.27 7.17 -16.55
CA THR A 32 -4.99 6.08 -15.87
C THR A 32 -4.17 4.80 -15.83
N LEU A 33 -3.52 4.42 -16.93
CA LEU A 33 -2.65 3.24 -16.96
C LEU A 33 -1.50 3.35 -15.96
N ARG A 34 -0.83 4.51 -15.91
CA ARG A 34 0.26 4.77 -14.96
C ARG A 34 -0.22 4.64 -13.52
N TYR A 35 -1.35 5.24 -13.19
CA TYR A 35 -1.89 5.15 -11.84
C TYR A 35 -2.26 3.72 -11.44
N VAL A 36 -2.85 2.94 -12.36
CA VAL A 36 -3.16 1.52 -12.11
C VAL A 36 -1.88 0.71 -11.89
N LEU A 37 -0.80 1.00 -12.62
CA LEU A 37 0.51 0.38 -12.39
C LEU A 37 1.05 0.75 -11.01
N ASP A 38 0.98 2.02 -10.60
CA ASP A 38 1.43 2.47 -9.28
C ASP A 38 0.65 1.79 -8.13
N ILE A 39 -0.64 1.49 -8.32
CA ILE A 39 -1.43 0.71 -7.35
C ILE A 39 -0.91 -0.73 -7.31
N ALA A 40 -0.75 -1.35 -8.46
CA ALA A 40 -0.30 -2.73 -8.55
C ALA A 40 1.09 -2.89 -7.90
N GLU A 41 2.04 -1.99 -8.18
CA GLU A 41 3.36 -1.96 -7.54
C GLU A 41 3.25 -1.86 -6.02
N ARG A 42 2.45 -0.91 -5.50
CA ARG A 42 2.19 -0.78 -4.06
C ARG A 42 1.56 -2.03 -3.46
N GLU A 43 0.69 -2.70 -4.18
CA GLU A 43 0.02 -3.91 -3.71
C GLU A 43 0.99 -5.09 -3.66
N PHE A 44 1.88 -5.23 -4.65
CA PHE A 44 2.96 -6.21 -4.62
C PHE A 44 3.99 -5.91 -3.52
N ASP A 45 4.33 -4.65 -3.28
CA ASP A 45 5.21 -4.25 -2.18
C ASP A 45 4.59 -4.51 -0.81
N LYS A 46 3.28 -4.24 -0.65
CA LYS A 46 2.54 -4.62 0.56
C LYS A 46 2.49 -6.13 0.74
N TYR A 47 2.37 -6.90 -0.33
CA TYR A 47 2.39 -8.36 -0.27
C TYR A 47 3.77 -8.91 0.14
N ARG A 48 4.86 -8.15 -0.08
CA ARG A 48 6.18 -8.47 0.47
C ARG A 48 6.30 -8.25 1.98
N ALA A 49 5.43 -7.43 2.59
CA ALA A 49 5.37 -7.32 4.04
C ALA A 49 4.71 -8.59 4.61
N SER A 50 5.55 -9.56 4.98
CA SER A 50 5.12 -10.83 5.53
C SER A 50 4.32 -10.60 6.82
N LEU A 51 3.14 -11.23 6.90
CA LEU A 51 2.37 -11.34 8.14
C LEU A 51 3.18 -12.01 9.25
N ASP A 52 4.13 -12.88 8.91
CA ASP A 52 5.05 -13.49 9.88
C ASP A 52 5.93 -12.45 10.56
N SER A 53 6.22 -11.31 9.92
CA SER A 53 6.97 -10.22 10.55
C SER A 53 6.14 -9.55 11.64
N VAL A 54 4.83 -9.35 11.40
CA VAL A 54 3.88 -8.82 12.37
C VAL A 54 3.64 -9.82 13.50
N LEU A 55 3.44 -11.09 13.18
CA LEU A 55 3.27 -12.17 14.16
C LEU A 55 4.55 -12.41 14.98
N SER A 56 5.73 -12.23 14.37
CA SER A 56 7.01 -12.31 15.08
C SER A 56 7.21 -11.12 16.02
N ALA A 57 6.76 -9.92 15.64
CA ALA A 57 6.75 -8.78 16.56
C ALA A 57 5.83 -9.05 17.77
N LEU A 58 4.69 -9.71 17.56
CA LEU A 58 3.78 -10.13 18.63
C LEU A 58 4.35 -11.24 19.53
N LYS A 59 5.36 -12.02 19.09
CA LYS A 59 6.04 -12.96 20.00
C LYS A 59 6.76 -12.26 21.15
N TYR A 60 7.16 -11.00 20.95
CA TYR A 60 7.81 -10.18 21.96
C TYR A 60 6.83 -9.29 22.72
N SER A 61 5.57 -9.21 22.31
CA SER A 61 4.55 -8.51 23.10
C SER A 61 4.25 -9.34 24.35
N ARG A 62 4.72 -8.86 25.51
CA ARG A 62 4.27 -9.35 26.81
C ARG A 62 2.85 -8.87 27.05
N ASP A 63 2.06 -9.70 27.71
CA ASP A 63 0.82 -9.25 28.34
C ASP A 63 1.19 -8.32 29.49
N ILE A 64 0.90 -7.02 29.32
CA ILE A 64 1.25 -5.96 30.26
C ILE A 64 0.05 -5.52 31.12
N GLY A 65 -1.10 -6.21 30.98
CA GLY A 65 -2.33 -5.85 31.71
C GLY A 65 -2.93 -4.52 31.27
N GLU A 66 -3.82 -3.95 32.09
CA GLU A 66 -4.35 -2.60 31.85
C GLU A 66 -3.24 -1.56 32.00
N THR A 67 -2.92 -0.87 30.91
CA THR A 67 -1.92 0.20 30.88
C THR A 67 -2.55 1.54 30.55
N ASN A 68 -2.12 2.58 31.25
CA ASN A 68 -2.46 3.97 30.94
C ASN A 68 -1.39 4.59 30.04
N ALA A 69 -1.81 5.13 28.90
CA ALA A 69 -0.91 5.78 27.93
C ALA A 69 -0.27 7.08 28.46
N GLU A 70 -0.77 7.65 29.55
CA GLU A 70 -0.15 8.81 30.21
C GLU A 70 1.10 8.44 31.02
N ASP A 71 1.27 7.18 31.39
CA ASP A 71 2.40 6.70 32.21
C ASP A 71 3.57 6.16 31.35
N VAL A 72 3.62 6.50 30.06
CA VAL A 72 4.59 5.94 29.09
C VAL A 72 6.04 6.16 29.54
N ASP A 73 6.37 7.33 30.07
CA ASP A 73 7.72 7.63 30.55
C ASP A 73 8.10 6.72 31.73
N ARG A 74 7.17 6.45 32.64
CA ARG A 74 7.37 5.55 33.77
C ARG A 74 7.63 4.11 33.32
N TYR A 75 6.90 3.63 32.31
CA TYR A 75 7.08 2.27 31.79
C TYR A 75 8.35 2.08 30.98
N LEU A 76 8.79 3.13 30.26
CA LEU A 76 9.98 3.07 29.40
C LEU A 76 11.27 3.30 30.17
N TYR A 77 11.27 4.22 31.12
CA TYR A 77 12.49 4.67 31.79
C TYR A 77 12.64 4.13 33.20
N GLY A 78 11.58 3.58 33.80
CA GLY A 78 11.59 3.05 35.16
C GLY A 78 12.06 4.09 36.16
N GLU A 79 11.14 4.85 36.74
CA GLU A 79 11.52 5.68 37.89
C GLU A 79 12.04 4.77 39.03
N GLU A 80 13.14 5.18 39.68
CA GLU A 80 13.85 4.47 40.76
C GLU A 80 12.95 3.77 41.79
#